data_AF-A0A0J7K0Y7-F1
#
_entry.id   AF-A0A0J7K0Y7-F1
#
_cell.length_a   1.000
_cell.length_b   1.000
_cell.length_c   1.000
_cell.angle_alpha   90.00
_cell.angle_beta   90.00
_cell.angle_gamma   90.00
#
_symmetry.space_group_name_H-M   'P 1'
#
loop_
_entity.id
_entity.type
_entity.pdbx_description
1 polymer ?
#
loop_
_entity_poly.entity_id
_entity_poly.type
_entity_poly.pdbx_seq_one_letter_code
_entity_poly.pdbx_strand_id
1 'polypeptide(L)'
;MFGAFLKLIQDIMTFISPQILKLLIAFVEGDQEIWKGYFYTGLLLLTAVLQTLILSQYFHRMFLVGLRIRTALIAAIYRKALRLSNSARKESTLGEIVNLMSVDAQRFMDLTAYINMIWSAPLQIALALYFLWDILGPAVLAGLAVMIILIPVNGLIANKVKTLQIRQMKSKDERVKLMNEVLNGIKVLKLYAWEPSFEQQILKIRVKEIQVLKEAAYLNAGTSFIWSCAPFLVSLVSFTTYVLIDEKNVLNSTTAFVSLSLFNILRFPLSMLPMMIGNIVQAYVSVKRINKFMNLEELDSNNVQHDPSEAHALVIENGSFCWDNEHIERPILQNINFHVEQGQLVAIVGTVGSGKSSLLSALLGEMEKLNGKVNTK
;
A
#
# COMPACT_ATOMS: atom_id res chain seq x y z
N MET A 1 -18.90 -1.64 7.20
CA MET A 1 -19.87 -1.92 8.29
C MET A 1 -19.71 -3.32 8.87
N PHE A 2 -20.02 -4.41 8.15
CA PHE A 2 -19.91 -5.76 8.71
C PHE A 2 -18.50 -6.14 9.20
N GLY A 3 -17.44 -5.77 8.47
CA GLY A 3 -16.07 -5.98 8.92
C GLY A 3 -15.73 -5.24 10.23
N ALA A 4 -16.22 -4.01 10.40
CA ALA A 4 -16.02 -3.26 11.64
C ALA A 4 -16.76 -3.93 12.82
N PHE A 5 -17.96 -4.45 12.59
CA PHE A 5 -18.73 -5.21 13.58
C PHE A 5 -18.02 -6.50 14.01
N LEU A 6 -17.54 -7.30 13.07
CA LEU A 6 -16.73 -8.50 13.38
C LEU A 6 -15.48 -8.14 14.18
N LYS A 7 -14.84 -7.02 13.83
CA LYS A 7 -13.66 -6.56 14.53
C LYS A 7 -13.96 -6.15 15.98
N LEU A 8 -15.07 -5.45 16.22
CA LEU A 8 -15.52 -5.09 17.56
C LEU A 8 -15.76 -6.33 18.42
N ILE A 9 -16.46 -7.35 17.88
CA ILE A 9 -16.67 -8.62 18.59
C ILE A 9 -15.33 -9.28 18.92
N GLN A 10 -14.40 -9.30 17.95
CA GLN A 10 -13.08 -9.87 18.15
C GLN A 10 -12.29 -9.12 19.24
N ASP A 11 -12.39 -7.81 19.30
CA ASP A 11 -11.75 -7.00 20.32
C ASP A 11 -12.29 -7.34 21.72
N ILE A 12 -13.62 -7.42 21.87
CA ILE A 12 -14.25 -7.83 23.13
C ILE A 12 -13.81 -9.24 23.54
N MET A 13 -13.86 -10.21 22.61
CA MET A 13 -13.46 -11.60 22.86
C MET A 13 -12.00 -11.72 23.29
N THR A 14 -11.12 -10.85 22.79
CA THR A 14 -9.70 -10.83 23.16
C THR A 14 -9.49 -10.54 24.65
N PHE A 15 -10.37 -9.74 25.26
CA PHE A 15 -10.32 -9.41 26.69
C PHE A 15 -11.04 -10.42 27.58
N ILE A 16 -11.86 -11.31 27.03
CA ILE A 16 -12.51 -12.38 27.80
C ILE A 16 -11.47 -13.41 28.28
N SER A 17 -10.48 -13.76 27.45
CA SER A 17 -9.48 -14.79 27.78
C SER A 17 -8.66 -14.49 29.06
N PRO A 18 -8.11 -13.27 29.27
CA PRO A 18 -7.45 -12.93 30.54
C PRO A 18 -8.37 -12.99 31.76
N GLN A 19 -9.67 -12.71 31.61
CA GLN A 19 -10.64 -12.78 32.71
C GLN A 19 -10.97 -14.23 33.08
N ILE A 20 -11.12 -15.12 32.10
CA ILE A 20 -11.26 -16.56 32.36
C ILE A 20 -9.99 -17.10 33.01
N LEU A 21 -8.81 -16.65 32.58
CA LEU A 21 -7.54 -17.02 33.20
C LEU A 21 -7.48 -16.57 34.67
N LYS A 22 -7.95 -15.35 34.99
CA LYS A 22 -8.08 -14.86 36.38
C LYS A 22 -8.94 -15.81 37.24
N LEU A 23 -10.09 -16.25 36.72
CA LEU A 23 -10.98 -17.19 37.41
C LEU A 23 -10.38 -18.58 37.56
N LEU A 24 -9.64 -19.04 36.55
CA LEU A 24 -8.98 -20.35 36.57
C LEU A 24 -7.84 -20.38 37.61
N ILE A 25 -7.03 -19.32 37.70
CA ILE A 25 -5.97 -19.22 38.72
C ILE A 25 -6.59 -19.15 40.12
N ALA A 26 -7.64 -18.33 40.30
CA ALA A 26 -8.37 -18.26 41.57
C ALA A 26 -9.02 -19.61 41.96
N PHE A 27 -9.46 -20.41 40.98
CA PHE A 27 -9.95 -21.77 41.21
C PHE A 27 -8.83 -22.70 41.69
N VAL A 28 -7.62 -22.60 41.13
CA VAL A 28 -6.47 -23.43 41.55
C VAL A 28 -5.97 -23.05 42.94
N GLU A 29 -6.04 -21.77 43.31
CA GLU A 29 -5.66 -21.28 44.64
C GLU A 29 -6.72 -21.57 45.71
N GLY A 30 -7.96 -21.86 45.34
CA GLY A 30 -9.09 -22.07 46.25
C GLY A 30 -9.59 -23.52 46.29
N ASP A 31 -10.28 -23.90 47.36
CA ASP A 31 -10.85 -25.25 47.53
C ASP A 31 -12.25 -25.34 46.90
N GLN A 32 -12.32 -25.25 45.57
CA GLN A 32 -13.56 -25.24 44.81
C GLN A 32 -13.86 -26.60 44.13
N GLU A 33 -15.13 -26.84 43.83
CA GLU A 33 -15.57 -28.07 43.16
C GLU A 33 -14.94 -28.24 41.76
N ILE A 34 -14.40 -29.43 41.47
CA ILE A 34 -13.60 -29.75 40.27
C ILE A 34 -14.31 -29.40 38.96
N TRP A 35 -15.65 -29.52 38.89
CA TRP A 35 -16.41 -29.22 37.67
C TRP A 35 -16.24 -27.76 37.21
N LYS A 36 -16.02 -26.82 38.14
CA LYS A 36 -15.78 -25.40 37.80
C LYS A 36 -14.47 -25.23 37.03
N GLY A 37 -13.42 -25.99 37.40
CA GLY A 37 -12.16 -26.01 36.68
C GLY A 37 -12.29 -26.52 35.24
N TYR A 38 -13.02 -27.62 35.04
CA TYR A 38 -13.33 -28.12 33.69
C TYR A 38 -14.18 -27.13 32.89
N PHE A 39 -15.15 -26.47 33.54
CA PHE A 39 -15.96 -25.43 32.91
C PHE A 39 -15.13 -24.23 32.44
N TYR A 40 -14.26 -23.67 33.28
CA TYR A 40 -13.40 -22.54 32.90
C TYR A 40 -12.42 -22.92 31.78
N THR A 41 -11.85 -24.13 31.83
CA THR A 41 -10.94 -24.62 30.78
C THR A 41 -11.68 -24.80 29.44
N GLY A 42 -12.88 -25.39 29.47
CA GLY A 42 -13.74 -25.52 28.29
C GLY A 42 -14.18 -24.17 27.73
N LEU A 43 -14.51 -23.22 28.60
CA LEU A 43 -14.88 -21.86 28.21
C LEU A 43 -13.70 -21.11 27.59
N LEU A 44 -12.49 -21.26 28.12
CA LEU A 44 -11.26 -20.69 27.56
C LEU A 44 -11.01 -21.22 26.13
N LEU A 45 -11.13 -22.54 25.95
CA LEU A 45 -10.98 -23.18 24.63
C LEU A 45 -12.04 -22.66 23.65
N LEU A 46 -13.31 -22.64 24.06
CA LEU A 46 -14.42 -22.15 23.23
C LEU A 46 -14.19 -20.68 22.81
N THR A 47 -13.79 -19.84 23.76
CA THR A 47 -13.51 -18.42 23.51
C THR A 47 -12.37 -18.25 22.51
N ALA A 48 -11.27 -19.00 22.67
CA ALA A 48 -10.13 -18.94 21.75
C ALA A 48 -10.50 -19.41 20.32
N VAL A 49 -11.30 -20.47 20.20
CA VAL A 49 -11.79 -20.98 18.91
C VAL A 49 -12.69 -19.94 18.23
N LEU A 50 -13.67 -19.39 18.96
CA LEU A 50 -14.58 -18.36 18.44
C LEU A 50 -13.83 -17.09 18.05
N GLN A 51 -12.91 -16.62 18.88
CA GLN A 51 -12.05 -15.47 18.60
C GLN A 51 -11.26 -15.67 17.30
N THR A 52 -10.67 -16.85 17.10
CA THR A 52 -9.90 -17.20 15.90
C THR A 52 -10.78 -17.25 14.65
N LEU A 53 -11.96 -17.87 14.74
CA LEU A 53 -12.91 -17.93 13.63
C LEU A 53 -13.42 -16.55 13.22
N ILE A 54 -13.78 -15.70 14.20
CA ILE A 54 -14.24 -14.33 13.94
C ILE A 54 -13.12 -13.49 13.32
N LEU A 55 -11.88 -13.60 13.82
CA LEU A 55 -10.72 -12.89 13.27
C LEU A 55 -10.43 -13.34 11.83
N SER A 56 -10.50 -14.64 11.56
CA SER A 56 -10.31 -15.20 10.21
C SER A 56 -11.39 -14.71 9.25
N GLN A 57 -12.66 -14.73 9.67
CA GLN A 57 -13.77 -14.19 8.88
C GLN A 57 -13.63 -12.69 8.64
N TYR A 58 -13.19 -11.93 9.65
CA TYR A 58 -12.87 -10.51 9.51
C TYR A 58 -11.85 -10.29 8.40
N PHE A 59 -10.69 -10.96 8.47
CA PHE A 59 -9.64 -10.78 7.46
C PHE A 59 -10.10 -11.22 6.07
N HIS A 60 -10.73 -12.39 5.96
CA HIS A 60 -11.24 -12.89 4.69
C HIS A 60 -12.18 -11.88 4.02
N ARG A 61 -13.11 -11.29 4.78
CA ARG A 61 -14.05 -10.28 4.27
C ARG A 61 -13.33 -8.99 3.89
N MET A 62 -12.41 -8.50 4.71
CA MET A 62 -11.67 -7.27 4.41
C MET A 62 -10.76 -7.43 3.18
N PHE A 63 -10.13 -8.59 2.99
CA PHE A 63 -9.37 -8.90 1.77
C PHE A 63 -10.25 -8.96 0.53
N LEU A 64 -11.45 -9.56 0.60
CA LEU A 64 -12.40 -9.55 -0.52
C LEU A 64 -12.83 -8.13 -0.90
N VAL A 65 -13.10 -7.26 0.08
CA VAL A 65 -13.41 -5.85 -0.18
C VAL A 65 -12.22 -5.14 -0.82
N GLY A 66 -11.01 -5.34 -0.29
CA GLY A 66 -9.78 -4.77 -0.84
C GLY A 66 -9.53 -5.20 -2.29
N LEU A 67 -9.73 -6.48 -2.60
CA LEU A 67 -9.62 -7.02 -3.96
C LEU A 67 -10.63 -6.35 -4.91
N ARG A 68 -11.89 -6.21 -4.50
CA ARG A 68 -12.92 -5.55 -5.31
C ARG A 68 -12.58 -4.09 -5.58
N ILE A 69 -12.10 -3.36 -4.57
CA ILE A 69 -11.64 -1.96 -4.74
C ILE A 69 -10.50 -1.91 -5.77
N ARG A 70 -9.49 -2.77 -5.64
CA ARG A 70 -8.37 -2.84 -6.58
C ARG A 70 -8.85 -3.11 -8.01
N THR A 71 -9.71 -4.11 -8.21
CA THR A 71 -10.24 -4.45 -9.54
C THR A 71 -11.04 -3.29 -10.14
N ALA A 72 -11.89 -2.64 -9.35
CA ALA A 72 -12.67 -1.49 -9.79
C ALA A 72 -11.79 -0.30 -10.20
N LEU A 73 -10.77 0.01 -9.40
CA LEU A 73 -9.80 1.07 -9.71
C LEU A 73 -9.03 0.77 -11.00
N ILE A 74 -8.51 -0.45 -11.16
CA ILE A 74 -7.80 -0.84 -12.39
C ILE A 74 -8.72 -0.71 -13.60
N ALA A 75 -9.96 -1.20 -13.51
CA ALA A 75 -10.92 -1.09 -14.61
C ALA A 75 -11.32 0.36 -14.92
N ALA A 76 -11.42 1.23 -13.92
CA ALA A 76 -11.71 2.66 -14.11
C ALA A 76 -10.52 3.38 -14.76
N ILE A 77 -9.30 3.17 -14.26
CA ILE A 77 -8.06 3.74 -14.80
C ILE A 77 -7.86 3.29 -16.26
N TYR A 78 -8.07 2.00 -16.54
CA TYR A 78 -7.96 1.47 -17.90
C TYR A 78 -8.97 2.09 -18.86
N ARG A 79 -10.24 2.21 -18.44
CA ARG A 79 -11.29 2.86 -19.25
C ARG A 79 -10.99 4.33 -19.51
N LYS A 80 -10.50 5.07 -18.50
CA LYS A 80 -10.06 6.46 -18.65
C LYS A 80 -8.89 6.56 -19.63
N ALA A 81 -7.90 5.67 -19.52
CA ALA A 81 -6.72 5.68 -20.38
C ALA A 81 -7.06 5.55 -21.88
N LEU A 82 -8.09 4.79 -22.21
CA LEU A 82 -8.57 4.62 -23.59
C LEU A 82 -9.22 5.90 -24.16
N ARG A 83 -9.70 6.82 -23.32
CA ARG A 83 -10.43 8.03 -23.72
C ARG A 83 -9.64 9.33 -23.59
N LEU A 84 -8.43 9.29 -23.03
CA LEU A 84 -7.59 10.47 -22.84
C LEU A 84 -7.33 11.19 -24.17
N SER A 85 -7.39 12.53 -24.13
CA SER A 85 -6.93 13.38 -25.21
C SER A 85 -5.43 13.24 -25.46
N ASN A 86 -4.97 13.66 -26.65
CA ASN A 86 -3.56 13.59 -27.00
C ASN A 86 -2.69 14.57 -26.18
N SER A 87 -3.24 15.72 -25.77
CA SER A 87 -2.61 16.62 -24.81
C SER A 87 -2.42 15.93 -23.44
N ALA A 88 -3.48 15.32 -22.91
CA ALA A 88 -3.45 14.63 -21.62
C ALA A 88 -2.53 13.39 -21.62
N ARG A 89 -2.41 12.68 -22.74
CA ARG A 89 -1.46 11.56 -22.91
C ARG A 89 0.01 12.02 -22.87
N LYS A 90 0.32 13.27 -23.23
CA LYS A 90 1.67 13.83 -23.06
C LYS A 90 1.97 14.11 -21.59
N GLU A 91 0.97 14.55 -20.82
CA GLU A 91 1.13 14.80 -19.38
C GLU A 91 1.27 13.52 -18.56
N SER A 92 0.51 12.48 -18.88
CA SER A 92 0.52 11.19 -18.17
C SER A 92 1.17 10.10 -19.03
N THR A 93 2.44 9.83 -18.74
CA THR A 93 3.21 8.80 -19.46
C THR A 93 2.62 7.40 -19.27
N LEU A 94 2.86 6.50 -20.22
CA LEU A 94 2.45 5.08 -20.10
C LEU A 94 2.96 4.45 -18.80
N GLY A 95 4.19 4.78 -18.38
CA GLY A 95 4.76 4.30 -17.12
C GLY A 95 4.00 4.79 -15.89
N GLU A 96 3.49 6.02 -15.91
CA GLU A 96 2.65 6.56 -14.84
C GLU A 96 1.31 5.83 -14.75
N ILE A 97 0.65 5.58 -15.89
CA ILE A 97 -0.62 4.84 -15.95
C ILE A 97 -0.43 3.41 -15.40
N VAL A 98 0.67 2.73 -15.78
CA VAL A 98 1.02 1.41 -15.24
C VAL A 98 1.27 1.46 -13.74
N ASN A 99 1.93 2.50 -13.23
CA ASN A 99 2.14 2.70 -11.80
C ASN A 99 0.81 2.93 -11.05
N LEU A 100 -0.13 3.70 -11.61
CA LEU A 100 -1.45 3.90 -11.01
C LEU A 100 -2.20 2.57 -10.85
N MET A 101 -2.12 1.68 -11.84
CA MET A 101 -2.78 0.37 -11.80
C MET A 101 -2.06 -0.66 -10.92
N SER A 102 -0.73 -0.62 -10.86
CA SER A 102 0.07 -1.65 -10.17
C SER A 102 0.43 -1.28 -8.73
N VAL A 103 0.76 -0.02 -8.45
CA VAL A 103 1.22 0.46 -7.13
C VAL A 103 0.09 1.15 -6.39
N ASP A 104 -0.53 2.16 -7.00
CA ASP A 104 -1.54 2.97 -6.33
C ASP A 104 -2.80 2.16 -6.00
N ALA A 105 -3.32 1.38 -6.96
CA ALA A 105 -4.47 0.50 -6.71
C ALA A 105 -4.18 -0.60 -5.67
N GLN A 106 -2.94 -1.12 -5.62
CA GLN A 106 -2.53 -2.13 -4.64
C GLN A 106 -2.55 -1.58 -3.21
N ARG A 107 -2.12 -0.34 -3.00
CA ARG A 107 -2.15 0.31 -1.68
C ARG A 107 -3.53 0.34 -1.04
N PHE A 108 -4.59 0.48 -1.83
CA PHE A 108 -5.96 0.42 -1.30
C PHE A 108 -6.32 -0.98 -0.79
N MET A 109 -5.89 -2.03 -1.47
CA MET A 109 -6.10 -3.40 -1.01
C MET A 109 -5.40 -3.62 0.33
N ASP A 110 -4.13 -3.23 0.41
CA ASP A 110 -3.30 -3.39 1.62
C ASP A 110 -3.86 -2.56 2.80
N LEU A 111 -4.29 -1.32 2.55
CA LEU A 111 -4.91 -0.47 3.57
C LEU A 111 -6.24 -1.06 4.06
N THR A 112 -7.08 -1.56 3.15
CA THR A 112 -8.42 -2.07 3.48
C THR A 112 -8.37 -3.21 4.49
N ALA A 113 -7.37 -4.09 4.41
CA ALA A 113 -7.21 -5.20 5.36
C ALA A 113 -7.09 -4.74 6.83
N TYR A 114 -6.49 -3.57 7.06
CA TYR A 114 -6.13 -3.08 8.38
C TYR A 114 -6.79 -1.75 8.77
N ILE A 115 -7.61 -1.15 7.91
CA ILE A 115 -8.22 0.17 8.15
C ILE A 115 -8.99 0.27 9.47
N ASN A 116 -9.59 -0.83 9.94
CA ASN A 116 -10.31 -0.85 11.21
C ASN A 116 -9.40 -0.73 12.43
N MET A 117 -8.07 -0.90 12.29
CA MET A 117 -7.12 -0.62 13.38
C MET A 117 -7.16 0.83 13.84
N ILE A 118 -7.58 1.78 13.00
CA ILE A 118 -7.59 3.21 13.36
C ILE A 118 -8.46 3.47 14.59
N TRP A 119 -9.64 2.83 14.66
CA TRP A 119 -10.54 2.96 15.80
C TRP A 119 -10.40 1.80 16.80
N SER A 120 -10.06 0.60 16.31
CA SER A 120 -9.90 -0.58 17.16
C SER A 120 -8.66 -0.50 18.07
N ALA A 121 -7.53 0.03 17.60
CA ALA A 121 -6.33 0.12 18.42
C ALA A 121 -6.51 1.05 19.63
N PRO A 122 -7.08 2.27 19.51
CA PRO A 122 -7.44 3.08 20.68
C PRO A 122 -8.39 2.37 21.66
N LEU A 123 -9.39 1.65 21.15
CA LEU A 123 -10.33 0.88 21.97
C LEU A 123 -9.60 -0.24 22.74
N GLN A 124 -8.76 -1.02 22.08
CA GLN A 124 -7.96 -2.07 22.70
C GLN A 124 -7.01 -1.50 23.75
N ILE A 125 -6.35 -0.37 23.46
CA ILE A 125 -5.46 0.29 24.42
C ILE A 125 -6.24 0.74 25.66
N ALA A 126 -7.40 1.37 25.47
CA ALA A 126 -8.24 1.83 26.58
C ALA A 126 -8.74 0.67 27.46
N LEU A 127 -9.25 -0.41 26.85
CA LEU A 127 -9.73 -1.59 27.58
C LEU A 127 -8.60 -2.31 28.33
N ALA A 128 -7.44 -2.47 27.69
CA ALA A 128 -6.29 -3.09 28.33
C ALA A 128 -5.78 -2.27 29.52
N LEU A 129 -5.69 -0.94 29.37
CA LEU A 129 -5.31 -0.05 30.46
C LEU A 129 -6.33 -0.07 31.61
N TYR A 130 -7.63 -0.12 31.29
CA TYR A 130 -8.68 -0.25 32.30
C TYR A 130 -8.51 -1.54 33.13
N PHE A 131 -8.36 -2.70 32.49
CA PHE A 131 -8.17 -3.95 33.21
C PHE A 131 -6.81 -4.06 33.91
N LEU A 132 -5.75 -3.50 33.34
CA LEU A 132 -4.45 -3.45 34.00
C LEU A 132 -4.50 -2.56 35.24
N TRP A 133 -5.23 -1.43 35.17
CA TRP A 133 -5.37 -0.50 36.30
C TRP A 133 -6.12 -1.15 37.46
N ASP A 134 -7.12 -1.99 37.18
CA ASP A 134 -7.82 -2.79 38.21
C ASP A 134 -6.86 -3.76 38.94
N ILE A 135 -5.83 -4.28 38.26
CA ILE A 135 -4.93 -5.30 38.81
C ILE A 135 -3.68 -4.69 39.46
N LEU A 136 -3.06 -3.70 38.82
CA LEU A 136 -1.77 -3.13 39.20
C LEU A 136 -1.85 -1.67 39.68
N GLY A 137 -3.04 -1.05 39.61
CA GLY A 137 -3.24 0.34 40.00
C GLY A 137 -2.31 1.32 39.25
N PRO A 138 -1.75 2.33 39.95
CA PRO A 138 -0.85 3.31 39.33
C PRO A 138 0.42 2.73 38.69
N ALA A 139 0.85 1.52 39.09
CA ALA A 139 2.07 0.89 38.56
C ALA A 139 2.01 0.59 37.05
N VAL A 140 0.80 0.51 36.47
CA VAL A 140 0.58 0.37 35.03
C VAL A 140 1.23 1.50 34.23
N LEU A 141 1.28 2.71 34.78
CA LEU A 141 1.86 3.87 34.11
C LEU A 141 3.36 3.69 33.85
N ALA A 142 4.07 2.97 34.73
CA ALA A 142 5.49 2.68 34.55
C ALA A 142 5.71 1.73 33.36
N GLY A 143 4.91 0.67 33.25
CA GLY A 143 4.92 -0.23 32.09
C GLY A 143 4.55 0.47 30.79
N LEU A 144 3.51 1.31 30.83
CA LEU A 144 3.08 2.11 29.68
C LEU A 144 4.17 3.09 29.24
N ALA A 145 4.89 3.72 30.18
CA ALA A 145 6.01 4.61 29.88
C ALA A 145 7.11 3.88 29.10
N VAL A 146 7.48 2.65 29.50
CA VAL A 146 8.42 1.81 28.75
C VAL A 146 7.90 1.53 27.34
N MET A 147 6.63 1.14 27.19
CA MET A 147 6.05 0.89 25.86
C MET A 147 6.06 2.14 24.97
N ILE A 148 5.71 3.31 25.53
CA ILE A 148 5.71 4.58 24.82
C ILE A 148 7.13 4.96 24.40
N ILE A 149 8.14 4.76 25.25
CA ILE A 149 9.56 5.02 24.93
C ILE A 149 10.07 4.10 23.81
N LEU A 150 9.56 2.87 23.70
CA LEU A 150 9.93 1.97 22.61
C LEU A 150 9.45 2.45 21.23
N ILE A 151 8.38 3.27 21.17
CA ILE A 151 7.85 3.82 19.89
C ILE A 151 8.86 4.75 19.18
N PRO A 152 9.39 5.83 19.80
CA PRO A 152 10.38 6.69 19.16
C PRO A 152 11.70 5.97 18.91
N VAL A 153 12.11 5.03 19.78
CA VAL A 153 13.28 4.17 19.53
C VAL A 153 13.12 3.40 18.22
N ASN A 154 11.94 2.78 18.01
CA ASN A 154 11.62 2.11 16.76
C ASN A 154 11.61 3.08 15.56
N GLY A 155 11.08 4.29 15.72
CA GLY A 155 11.07 5.31 14.67
C GLY A 155 12.48 5.76 14.24
N LEU A 156 13.38 6.00 15.20
CA LEU A 156 14.78 6.37 14.94
C LEU A 156 15.53 5.25 14.24
N ILE A 157 15.37 4.01 14.71
CA ILE A 157 15.94 2.81 14.09
C ILE A 157 15.42 2.65 12.67
N ALA A 158 14.10 2.73 12.45
CA ALA A 158 13.49 2.59 11.13
C ALA A 158 14.02 3.64 10.13
N ASN A 159 14.24 4.88 10.57
CA ASN A 159 14.87 5.91 9.74
C ASN A 159 16.32 5.57 9.37
N LYS A 160 17.08 4.99 10.30
CA LYS A 160 18.45 4.54 10.04
C LYS A 160 18.47 3.34 9.08
N VAL A 161 17.60 2.36 9.27
CA VAL A 161 17.39 1.23 8.34
C VAL A 161 17.07 1.74 6.95
N LYS A 162 16.13 2.68 6.82
CA LYS A 162 15.77 3.30 5.53
C LYS A 162 16.98 3.97 4.87
N THR A 163 17.81 4.67 5.63
CA THR A 163 19.03 5.32 5.10
C THR A 163 20.04 4.28 4.59
N LEU A 164 20.26 3.20 5.34
CA LEU A 164 21.13 2.09 4.91
C LEU A 164 20.57 1.40 3.67
N GLN A 165 19.25 1.21 3.60
CA GLN A 165 18.58 0.62 2.43
C GLN A 165 18.78 1.48 1.17
N ILE A 166 18.68 2.81 1.27
CA ILE A 166 18.96 3.72 0.14
C ILE A 166 20.42 3.58 -0.31
N ARG A 167 21.37 3.56 0.63
CA ARG A 167 22.79 3.39 0.31
C ARG A 167 23.07 2.05 -0.36
N GLN A 168 22.45 0.97 0.14
CA GLN A 168 22.52 -0.36 -0.44
C GLN A 168 21.96 -0.38 -1.87
N MET A 169 20.81 0.24 -2.11
CA MET A 169 20.21 0.32 -3.45
C MET A 169 21.15 0.99 -4.45
N LYS A 170 21.82 2.08 -4.06
CA LYS A 170 22.79 2.75 -4.95
C LYS A 170 23.90 1.80 -5.43
N SER A 171 24.52 1.04 -4.53
CA SER A 171 25.56 0.06 -4.91
C SER A 171 24.99 -1.14 -5.68
N LYS A 172 23.78 -1.58 -5.35
CA LYS A 172 23.09 -2.64 -6.07
C LYS A 172 22.78 -2.23 -7.51
N ASP A 173 22.30 -1.01 -7.73
CA ASP A 173 21.96 -0.48 -9.05
C ASP A 173 23.21 -0.35 -9.93
N GLU A 174 24.31 0.16 -9.36
CA GLU A 174 25.62 0.22 -10.04
C GLU A 174 26.10 -1.18 -10.45
N ARG A 175 25.99 -2.17 -9.55
CA ARG A 175 26.36 -3.56 -9.84
C ARG A 175 25.49 -4.17 -10.94
N VAL A 176 24.17 -3.99 -10.89
CA VAL A 176 23.24 -4.52 -11.89
C VAL A 176 23.48 -3.87 -13.25
N LYS A 177 23.76 -2.57 -13.29
CA LYS A 177 24.13 -1.87 -14.52
C LYS A 177 25.39 -2.48 -15.16
N LEU A 178 26.47 -2.63 -14.40
CA LEU A 178 27.71 -3.22 -14.92
C LEU A 178 27.52 -4.68 -15.38
N MET A 179 26.72 -5.47 -14.66
CA MET A 179 26.38 -6.83 -15.12
C MET A 179 25.65 -6.81 -16.47
N ASN A 180 24.70 -5.89 -16.68
CA ASN A 180 24.01 -5.78 -17.96
C ASN A 180 24.97 -5.40 -19.11
N GLU A 181 25.93 -4.51 -18.87
CA GLU A 181 26.96 -4.15 -19.85
C GLU A 181 27.84 -5.37 -20.22
N VAL A 182 28.25 -6.16 -19.22
CA VAL A 182 29.01 -7.40 -19.42
C VAL A 182 28.22 -8.44 -20.23
N LEU A 183 26.93 -8.63 -19.91
CA LEU A 183 26.08 -9.60 -20.61
C LEU A 183 25.84 -9.21 -22.07
N ASN A 184 25.57 -7.93 -22.33
CA ASN A 184 25.40 -7.41 -23.69
C ASN A 184 26.71 -7.50 -24.50
N GLY A 185 27.87 -7.33 -23.85
CA GLY A 185 29.19 -7.37 -24.46
C GLY A 185 29.91 -8.72 -24.40
N ILE A 186 29.25 -9.81 -23.99
CA ILE A 186 29.94 -11.03 -23.53
C ILE A 186 30.87 -11.65 -24.57
N LYS A 187 30.49 -11.60 -25.85
CA LYS A 187 31.31 -12.14 -26.96
C LYS A 187 32.65 -11.41 -27.08
N VAL A 188 32.65 -10.08 -26.94
CA VAL A 188 33.87 -9.25 -27.00
C VAL A 188 34.77 -9.56 -25.82
N LEU A 189 34.21 -9.59 -24.61
CA LEU A 189 34.98 -9.90 -23.40
C LEU A 189 35.66 -11.26 -23.47
N LYS A 190 34.96 -12.28 -24.00
CA LYS A 190 35.49 -13.64 -24.23
C LYS A 190 36.63 -13.66 -25.25
N LEU A 191 36.49 -12.90 -26.35
CA LEU A 191 37.53 -12.82 -27.40
C LEU A 191 38.84 -12.22 -26.88
N TYR A 192 38.77 -11.29 -25.91
CA TYR A 192 39.94 -10.63 -25.32
C TYR A 192 40.37 -11.21 -23.96
N ALA A 193 39.73 -12.28 -23.48
CA ALA A 193 39.97 -12.88 -22.17
C ALA A 193 39.88 -11.86 -20.99
N TRP A 194 38.96 -10.89 -21.09
CA TRP A 194 38.79 -9.80 -20.12
C TRP A 194 37.86 -10.12 -18.95
N GLU A 195 37.29 -11.33 -18.89
CA GLU A 195 36.33 -11.72 -17.86
C GLU A 195 36.88 -11.56 -16.43
N PRO A 196 38.12 -11.97 -16.11
CA PRO A 196 38.66 -11.80 -14.76
C PRO A 196 38.75 -10.33 -14.33
N SER A 197 39.03 -9.42 -15.27
CA SER A 197 39.10 -7.98 -14.98
C SER A 197 37.72 -7.39 -14.65
N PHE A 198 36.70 -7.73 -15.45
CA PHE A 198 35.33 -7.30 -15.20
C PHE A 198 34.73 -7.95 -13.95
N GLU A 199 35.07 -9.21 -13.67
CA GLU A 199 34.70 -9.89 -12.42
C GLU A 199 35.23 -9.12 -11.22
N GLN A 200 36.51 -8.73 -11.21
CA GLN A 200 37.09 -7.94 -10.13
C GLN A 200 36.39 -6.59 -9.94
N GLN A 201 35.98 -5.93 -11.03
CA GLN A 201 35.22 -4.67 -10.94
C GLN A 201 33.85 -4.89 -10.28
N ILE A 202 33.13 -5.94 -10.67
CA ILE A 202 31.84 -6.32 -10.05
C ILE A 202 32.03 -6.67 -8.57
N LEU A 203 33.06 -7.44 -8.23
CA LEU A 203 33.37 -7.83 -6.86
C LEU A 203 33.74 -6.62 -5.98
N LYS A 204 34.46 -5.63 -6.51
CA LYS A 204 34.72 -4.36 -5.78
C LYS A 204 33.43 -3.64 -5.39
N ILE A 205 32.45 -3.58 -6.29
CA ILE A 205 31.12 -3.00 -5.98
C ILE A 205 30.39 -3.89 -4.96
N ARG A 206 30.48 -5.22 -5.12
CA ARG A 206 29.84 -6.18 -4.21
C ARG A 206 30.37 -6.07 -2.78
N VAL A 207 31.67 -5.84 -2.58
CA VAL A 207 32.24 -5.64 -1.24
C VAL A 207 31.63 -4.41 -0.56
N LYS A 208 31.49 -3.29 -1.30
CA LYS A 208 30.80 -2.08 -0.78
C LYS A 208 29.35 -2.38 -0.43
N GLU A 209 28.62 -3.10 -1.29
CA GLU A 209 27.24 -3.53 -1.04
C GLU A 209 27.14 -4.40 0.24
N ILE A 210 28.07 -5.33 0.42
CA ILE A 210 28.13 -6.23 1.59
C ILE A 210 28.40 -5.46 2.88
N GLN A 211 29.26 -4.44 2.86
CA GLN A 211 29.52 -3.62 4.05
C GLN A 211 28.25 -2.93 4.55
N VAL A 212 27.45 -2.35 3.65
CA VAL A 212 26.17 -1.72 4.01
C VAL A 212 25.16 -2.77 4.49
N LEU A 213 25.12 -3.94 3.84
CA LEU A 213 24.28 -5.06 4.30
C LEU A 213 24.65 -5.52 5.70
N LYS A 214 25.95 -5.56 6.03
CA LYS A 214 26.45 -5.93 7.36
C LYS A 214 26.01 -4.91 8.42
N GLU A 215 26.15 -3.61 8.13
CA GLU A 215 25.63 -2.53 8.99
C GLU A 215 24.11 -2.69 9.23
N ALA A 216 23.35 -2.96 8.17
CA ALA A 216 21.90 -3.18 8.27
C ALA A 216 21.56 -4.45 9.07
N ALA A 217 22.34 -5.52 8.92
CA ALA A 217 22.16 -6.75 9.68
C ALA A 217 22.38 -6.53 11.18
N TYR A 218 23.42 -5.79 11.58
CA TYR A 218 23.63 -5.44 12.99
C TYR A 218 22.49 -4.60 13.56
N LEU A 219 22.00 -3.63 12.79
CA LEU A 219 20.87 -2.79 13.20
C LEU A 219 19.59 -3.62 13.35
N ASN A 220 19.31 -4.52 12.41
CA ASN A 220 18.18 -5.45 12.49
C ASN A 220 18.30 -6.40 13.68
N ALA A 221 19.49 -6.93 13.96
CA ALA A 221 19.73 -7.77 15.13
C ALA A 221 19.45 -7.02 16.44
N GLY A 222 19.93 -5.79 16.58
CA GLY A 222 19.63 -4.93 17.73
C GLY A 222 18.14 -4.63 17.87
N THR A 223 17.46 -4.40 16.75
CA THR A 223 16.00 -4.19 16.70
C THR A 223 15.25 -5.42 17.20
N SER A 224 15.59 -6.60 16.67
CA SER A 224 15.00 -7.88 17.09
C SER A 224 15.25 -8.16 18.57
N PHE A 225 16.44 -7.84 19.08
CA PHE A 225 16.77 -7.96 20.51
C PHE A 225 15.86 -7.08 21.37
N ILE A 226 15.75 -5.79 21.04
CA ILE A 226 14.87 -4.84 21.76
C ILE A 226 13.43 -5.35 21.79
N TRP A 227 12.90 -5.82 20.66
CA TRP A 227 11.53 -6.35 20.58
C TRP A 227 11.33 -7.68 21.29
N SER A 228 12.37 -8.50 21.41
CA SER A 228 12.33 -9.75 22.17
C SER A 228 12.35 -9.48 23.68
N CYS A 229 13.10 -8.45 24.11
CA CYS A 229 13.19 -8.04 25.52
C CYS A 229 12.05 -7.11 25.96
N ALA A 230 11.32 -6.47 25.04
CA ALA A 230 10.27 -5.51 25.37
C ALA A 230 9.22 -6.04 26.37
N PRO A 231 8.63 -7.25 26.19
CA PRO A 231 7.65 -7.77 27.16
C PRO A 231 8.27 -7.98 28.55
N PHE A 232 9.52 -8.43 28.60
CA PHE A 232 10.27 -8.60 29.84
C PHE A 232 10.51 -7.26 30.55
N LEU A 233 11.00 -6.24 29.83
CA LEU A 233 11.26 -4.91 30.39
C LEU A 233 9.99 -4.25 30.93
N VAL A 234 8.88 -4.31 30.17
CA VAL A 234 7.58 -3.80 30.60
C VAL A 234 7.13 -4.48 31.89
N SER A 235 7.22 -5.81 31.95
CA SER A 235 6.77 -6.59 33.10
C SER A 235 7.65 -6.35 34.32
N LEU A 236 8.98 -6.33 34.13
CA LEU A 236 9.96 -6.04 35.18
C LEU A 236 9.68 -4.66 35.79
N VAL A 237 9.61 -3.61 34.98
CA VAL A 237 9.36 -2.25 35.47
C VAL A 237 8.00 -2.16 36.17
N SER A 238 6.93 -2.72 35.58
CA SER A 238 5.59 -2.65 36.17
C SER A 238 5.50 -3.39 37.51
N PHE A 239 6.05 -4.60 37.59
CA PHE A 239 5.99 -5.41 38.82
C PHE A 239 6.93 -4.86 39.90
N THR A 240 8.12 -4.39 39.53
CA THR A 240 9.01 -3.70 40.47
C THR A 240 8.34 -2.45 41.03
N THR A 241 7.73 -1.62 40.18
CA THR A 241 6.98 -0.45 40.65
C THR A 241 5.77 -0.84 41.50
N TYR A 242 5.04 -1.89 41.15
CA TYR A 242 3.89 -2.38 41.94
C TYR A 242 4.29 -2.76 43.37
N VAL A 243 5.37 -3.52 43.54
CA VAL A 243 5.86 -3.96 44.86
C VAL A 243 6.49 -2.81 45.65
N LEU A 244 7.10 -1.82 45.00
CA LEU A 244 7.76 -0.69 45.67
C LEU A 244 6.82 0.45 46.09
N ILE A 245 5.63 0.58 45.49
CA ILE A 245 4.69 1.67 45.80
C ILE A 245 4.04 1.49 47.19
N ASP A 246 3.65 0.27 47.55
CA ASP A 246 2.98 -0.04 48.82
C ASP A 246 3.43 -1.42 49.28
N GLU A 247 3.85 -1.54 50.54
CA GLU A 247 4.25 -2.80 51.16
C GLU A 247 3.12 -3.84 51.19
N LYS A 248 1.86 -3.40 51.06
CA LYS A 248 0.68 -4.28 50.96
C LYS A 248 0.52 -4.94 49.58
N ASN A 249 1.22 -4.45 48.56
CA ASN A 249 1.11 -4.98 47.20
C ASN A 249 1.90 -6.28 47.08
N VAL A 250 1.20 -7.40 47.25
CA VAL A 250 1.79 -8.73 47.05
C VAL A 250 1.59 -9.17 45.60
N LEU A 251 2.69 -9.46 44.91
CA LEU A 251 2.66 -10.03 43.57
C LEU A 251 2.32 -11.52 43.65
N ASN A 252 1.05 -11.86 43.46
CA ASN A 252 0.57 -13.25 43.40
C ASN A 252 0.48 -13.77 41.94
N SER A 253 0.21 -15.06 41.78
CA SER A 253 0.11 -15.72 40.47
C SER A 253 -0.92 -15.03 39.57
N THR A 254 -2.10 -14.71 40.13
CA THR A 254 -3.19 -14.07 39.40
C THR A 254 -2.78 -12.70 38.84
N THR A 255 -2.22 -11.82 39.68
CA THR A 255 -1.76 -10.48 39.26
C THR A 255 -0.66 -10.57 38.22
N ALA A 256 0.31 -11.48 38.37
CA ALA A 256 1.41 -11.66 37.44
C ALA A 256 0.95 -12.18 36.06
N PHE A 257 0.26 -13.32 36.00
CA PHE A 257 -0.09 -13.96 34.72
C PHE A 257 -1.17 -13.21 33.93
N VAL A 258 -2.16 -12.62 34.63
CA VAL A 258 -3.21 -11.84 33.96
C VAL A 258 -2.62 -10.54 33.42
N SER A 259 -1.76 -9.85 34.18
CA SER A 259 -1.08 -8.63 33.69
C SER A 259 -0.16 -8.91 32.51
N LEU A 260 0.62 -10.00 32.55
CA LEU A 260 1.45 -10.44 31.42
C LEU A 260 0.60 -10.66 30.15
N SER A 261 -0.56 -11.29 30.30
CA SER A 261 -1.49 -11.53 29.19
C SER A 261 -2.02 -10.22 28.61
N LEU A 262 -2.41 -9.27 29.46
CA LEU A 262 -2.89 -7.94 29.03
C LEU A 262 -1.79 -7.10 28.38
N PHE A 263 -0.55 -7.12 28.89
CA PHE A 263 0.59 -6.46 28.25
C PHE A 263 0.91 -7.06 26.87
N ASN A 264 0.79 -8.38 26.71
CA ASN A 264 0.97 -9.03 25.40
C ASN A 264 -0.11 -8.58 24.40
N ILE A 265 -1.36 -8.38 24.84
CA ILE A 265 -2.43 -7.85 24.00
C ILE A 265 -2.10 -6.41 23.54
N LEU A 266 -1.57 -5.54 24.42
CA LEU A 266 -1.22 -4.15 24.12
C LEU A 266 -0.11 -4.00 23.06
N ARG A 267 0.76 -5.00 22.91
CA ARG A 267 1.92 -4.92 22.00
C ARG A 267 1.50 -4.75 20.55
N PHE A 268 0.48 -5.47 20.11
CA PHE A 268 0.02 -5.43 18.72
C PHE A 268 -0.53 -4.04 18.32
N PRO A 269 -1.54 -3.45 19.00
CA PRO A 269 -2.08 -2.15 18.62
C PRO A 269 -1.03 -1.03 18.70
N LEU A 270 -0.13 -1.04 19.70
CA LEU A 270 0.93 -0.02 19.83
C LEU A 270 1.96 -0.07 18.69
N SER A 271 2.26 -1.27 18.15
CA SER A 271 3.17 -1.41 17.01
C SER A 271 2.49 -1.19 15.65
N MET A 272 1.23 -1.60 15.51
CA MET A 272 0.46 -1.44 14.25
C MET A 272 0.00 -0.01 14.00
N LEU A 273 -0.41 0.74 15.03
CA LEU A 273 -1.01 2.07 14.86
C LEU A 273 -0.08 3.06 14.12
N PRO A 274 1.22 3.19 14.46
CA PRO A 274 2.14 4.04 13.69
C PRO A 274 2.29 3.61 12.23
N MET A 275 2.35 2.30 11.97
CA MET A 275 2.44 1.75 10.62
C MET A 275 1.20 2.09 9.79
N MET A 276 0.02 2.03 10.40
CA MET A 276 -1.25 2.37 9.75
C MET A 276 -1.34 3.85 9.37
N ILE A 277 -0.86 4.76 10.23
CA ILE A 277 -0.77 6.18 9.89
C ILE A 277 0.06 6.39 8.62
N GLY A 278 1.22 5.73 8.52
CA GLY A 278 2.06 5.77 7.32
C GLY A 278 1.33 5.28 6.06
N ASN A 279 0.62 4.16 6.16
CA ASN A 279 -0.15 3.59 5.05
C ASN A 279 -1.30 4.51 4.61
N ILE A 280 -1.99 5.17 5.54
CA ILE A 280 -3.03 6.15 5.23
C ILE A 280 -2.45 7.34 4.47
N VAL A 281 -1.32 7.89 4.90
CA VAL A 281 -0.65 9.00 4.21
C VAL A 281 -0.28 8.61 2.78
N GLN A 282 0.27 7.41 2.58
CA GLN A 282 0.60 6.92 1.24
C GLN A 282 -0.65 6.69 0.37
N ALA A 283 -1.72 6.14 0.94
CA ALA A 283 -3.00 5.99 0.25
C ALA A 283 -3.58 7.35 -0.14
N TYR A 284 -3.47 8.37 0.72
CA TYR A 284 -3.93 9.73 0.42
C TYR A 284 -3.17 10.36 -0.75
N VAL A 285 -1.85 10.19 -0.83
CA VAL A 285 -1.06 10.61 -2.01
C VAL A 285 -1.54 9.86 -3.26
N SER A 286 -1.88 8.58 -3.12
CA SER A 286 -2.38 7.75 -4.23
C SER A 286 -3.76 8.22 -4.72
N VAL A 287 -4.66 8.57 -3.79
CA VAL A 287 -5.95 9.21 -4.10
C VAL A 287 -5.73 10.49 -4.91
N LYS A 288 -4.80 11.37 -4.50
CA LYS A 288 -4.52 12.61 -5.25
C LYS A 288 -4.07 12.35 -6.68
N ARG A 289 -3.18 11.36 -6.89
CA ARG A 289 -2.69 10.99 -8.23
C ARG A 289 -3.79 10.41 -9.11
N ILE A 290 -4.55 9.45 -8.59
CA ILE A 290 -5.70 8.87 -9.31
C ILE A 290 -6.73 9.96 -9.60
N ASN A 291 -7.05 10.83 -8.65
CA ASN A 291 -8.00 11.92 -8.86
C ASN A 291 -7.51 12.91 -9.94
N LYS A 292 -6.23 13.29 -9.93
CA LYS A 292 -5.65 14.12 -11.00
C LYS A 292 -5.82 13.43 -12.36
N PHE A 293 -5.42 12.17 -12.47
CA PHE A 293 -5.52 11.39 -13.71
C PHE A 293 -6.97 11.24 -14.22
N MET A 294 -7.92 10.95 -13.34
CA MET A 294 -9.32 10.77 -13.70
C MET A 294 -9.98 12.07 -14.20
N ASN A 295 -9.44 13.24 -13.83
CA ASN A 295 -9.93 14.55 -14.25
C ASN A 295 -9.16 15.13 -15.46
N LEU A 296 -8.24 14.38 -16.06
CA LEU A 296 -7.62 14.80 -17.32
C LEU A 296 -8.64 14.86 -18.46
N GLU A 297 -8.36 15.70 -19.45
CA GLU A 297 -9.22 15.88 -20.63
C GLU A 297 -9.39 14.56 -21.40
N GLU A 298 -10.62 14.31 -21.84
CA GLU A 298 -10.97 13.18 -22.72
C GLU A 298 -11.19 13.72 -24.13
N LEU A 299 -10.96 12.88 -25.14
CA LEU A 299 -11.31 13.19 -26.52
C LEU A 299 -12.83 13.40 -26.63
N ASP A 300 -13.26 14.46 -27.30
CA ASP A 300 -14.67 14.65 -27.62
C ASP A 300 -15.11 13.62 -28.67
N SER A 301 -16.02 12.72 -28.28
CA SER A 301 -16.62 11.74 -29.18
C SER A 301 -17.42 12.38 -30.33
N ASN A 302 -17.76 13.67 -30.24
CA ASN A 302 -18.46 14.42 -31.28
C ASN A 302 -17.50 15.09 -32.28
N ASN A 303 -16.18 14.91 -32.13
CA ASN A 303 -15.21 15.42 -33.11
C ASN A 303 -15.49 14.83 -34.50
N VAL A 304 -15.89 13.56 -34.58
CA VAL A 304 -16.31 12.87 -35.80
C VAL A 304 -17.73 12.34 -35.64
N GLN A 305 -18.61 12.68 -36.59
CA GLN A 305 -19.96 12.15 -36.66
C GLN A 305 -19.96 10.80 -37.40
N HIS A 306 -20.93 9.96 -37.05
CA HIS A 306 -21.16 8.66 -37.69
C HIS A 306 -22.62 8.54 -38.14
N ASP A 307 -23.07 9.51 -38.93
CA ASP A 307 -24.41 9.52 -39.49
C ASP A 307 -24.46 8.65 -40.76
N PRO A 308 -25.21 7.53 -40.75
CA PRO A 308 -25.35 6.66 -41.91
C PRO A 308 -26.18 7.27 -43.04
N SER A 309 -26.93 8.34 -42.77
CA SER A 309 -27.78 9.03 -43.75
C SER A 309 -27.01 9.95 -44.71
N GLU A 310 -25.75 10.24 -44.43
CA GLU A 310 -24.89 11.01 -45.33
C GLU A 310 -24.77 10.35 -46.70
N ALA A 311 -24.56 11.13 -47.76
CA ALA A 311 -24.42 10.56 -49.10
C ALA A 311 -23.06 9.85 -49.25
N HIS A 312 -22.00 10.55 -48.87
CA HIS A 312 -20.62 10.11 -49.04
C HIS A 312 -20.16 9.23 -47.86
N ALA A 313 -19.15 8.38 -48.10
CA ALA A 313 -18.57 7.53 -47.07
C ALA A 313 -17.75 8.34 -46.05
N LEU A 314 -17.17 9.45 -46.49
CA LEU A 314 -16.41 10.38 -45.67
C LEU A 314 -16.66 11.81 -46.17
N VAL A 315 -16.96 12.71 -45.25
CA VAL A 315 -17.17 14.14 -45.51
C VAL A 315 -16.35 14.96 -44.52
N ILE A 316 -15.54 15.89 -45.01
CA ILE A 316 -15.00 17.01 -44.24
C ILE A 316 -15.43 18.32 -44.89
N GLU A 317 -16.08 19.19 -44.13
CA GLU A 317 -16.48 20.54 -44.55
C GLU A 317 -15.89 21.58 -43.60
N ASN A 318 -15.10 22.50 -44.14
CA ASN A 318 -14.42 23.58 -43.42
C ASN A 318 -13.67 23.10 -42.16
N GLY A 319 -13.11 21.89 -42.23
CA GLY A 319 -12.46 21.23 -41.10
C GLY A 319 -11.14 21.89 -40.74
N SER A 320 -11.00 22.28 -39.47
CA SER A 320 -9.74 22.77 -38.90
C SER A 320 -9.40 22.02 -37.62
N PHE A 321 -8.16 21.50 -37.52
CA PHE A 321 -7.77 20.54 -36.48
C PHE A 321 -6.43 20.89 -35.81
N CYS A 322 -6.33 20.62 -34.50
CA CYS A 322 -5.11 20.74 -33.71
C CYS A 322 -4.86 19.50 -32.84
N TRP A 323 -3.63 19.33 -32.35
CA TRP A 323 -3.27 18.24 -31.42
C TRP A 323 -3.52 18.59 -29.95
N ASP A 324 -3.59 19.87 -29.64
CA ASP A 324 -3.75 20.42 -28.30
C ASP A 324 -4.45 21.79 -28.34
N ASN A 325 -5.13 22.11 -27.24
CA ASN A 325 -5.85 23.37 -27.05
C ASN A 325 -4.91 24.58 -26.88
N GLU A 326 -3.59 24.37 -26.78
CA GLU A 326 -2.61 25.46 -26.68
C GLU A 326 -2.31 26.10 -28.05
N HIS A 327 -2.51 25.38 -29.16
CA HIS A 327 -2.21 25.86 -30.51
C HIS A 327 -3.47 26.22 -31.33
N ILE A 328 -4.54 26.66 -30.66
CA ILE A 328 -5.80 27.08 -31.33
C ILE A 328 -5.55 28.17 -32.37
N GLU A 329 -4.58 29.06 -32.13
CA GLU A 329 -4.22 30.16 -33.04
C GLU A 329 -3.53 29.69 -34.34
N ARG A 330 -2.97 28.48 -34.37
CA ARG A 330 -2.29 27.92 -35.56
C ARG A 330 -2.66 26.44 -35.74
N PRO A 331 -3.87 26.14 -36.23
CA PRO A 331 -4.26 24.77 -36.52
C PRO A 331 -3.33 24.16 -37.57
N ILE A 332 -3.01 22.87 -37.42
CA ILE A 332 -2.10 22.15 -38.32
C ILE A 332 -2.78 21.87 -39.65
N LEU A 333 -4.07 21.57 -39.60
CA LEU A 333 -4.94 21.40 -40.75
C LEU A 333 -5.94 22.54 -40.74
N GLN A 334 -6.04 23.29 -41.84
CA GLN A 334 -6.88 24.48 -41.94
C GLN A 334 -7.74 24.41 -43.19
N ASN A 335 -9.03 24.74 -43.06
CA ASN A 335 -9.98 24.86 -44.16
C ASN A 335 -10.01 23.63 -45.10
N ILE A 336 -9.93 22.43 -44.52
CA ILE A 336 -9.97 21.18 -45.28
C ILE A 336 -11.41 20.93 -45.73
N ASN A 337 -11.60 20.72 -47.03
CA ASN A 337 -12.88 20.41 -47.66
C ASN A 337 -12.68 19.24 -48.63
N PHE A 338 -13.19 18.05 -48.32
CA PHE A 338 -13.21 16.93 -49.25
C PHE A 338 -14.27 15.87 -48.91
N HIS A 339 -14.71 15.14 -49.93
CA HIS A 339 -15.67 14.05 -49.84
C HIS A 339 -15.12 12.80 -50.55
N VAL A 340 -15.47 11.62 -50.05
CA VAL A 340 -15.08 10.33 -50.65
C VAL A 340 -16.32 9.44 -50.82
N GLU A 341 -16.51 8.92 -52.02
CA GLU A 341 -17.63 8.01 -52.31
C GLU A 341 -17.36 6.59 -51.83
N GLN A 342 -18.43 5.84 -51.57
CA GLN A 342 -18.32 4.44 -51.19
C GLN A 342 -17.70 3.62 -52.34
N GLY A 343 -16.68 2.80 -52.01
CA GLY A 343 -15.99 1.96 -53.00
C GLY A 343 -14.86 2.64 -53.76
N GLN A 344 -14.51 3.89 -53.44
CA GLN A 344 -13.36 4.57 -54.05
C GLN A 344 -12.03 4.21 -53.37
N LEU A 345 -10.99 4.02 -54.19
CA LEU A 345 -9.60 3.95 -53.75
C LEU A 345 -8.96 5.33 -53.88
N VAL A 346 -8.72 5.99 -52.75
CA VAL A 346 -8.17 7.36 -52.68
C VAL A 346 -6.71 7.33 -52.27
N ALA A 347 -5.88 8.13 -52.93
CA ALA A 347 -4.46 8.32 -52.60
C ALA A 347 -4.21 9.74 -52.06
N ILE A 348 -3.47 9.85 -50.95
CA ILE A 348 -3.05 11.12 -50.35
C ILE A 348 -1.54 11.28 -50.56
N VAL A 349 -1.14 12.33 -51.28
CA VAL A 349 0.27 12.63 -51.60
C VAL A 349 0.66 14.02 -51.12
N GLY A 350 1.94 14.23 -50.80
CA GLY A 350 2.45 15.51 -50.32
C GLY A 350 3.84 15.40 -49.70
N THR A 351 4.50 16.54 -49.50
CA THR A 351 5.87 16.64 -48.95
C THR A 351 5.97 16.14 -47.50
N VAL A 352 7.18 15.81 -47.03
CA VAL A 352 7.40 15.39 -45.63
C VAL A 352 6.94 16.51 -44.68
N GLY A 353 6.14 16.17 -43.66
CA GLY A 353 5.59 17.15 -42.70
C GLY A 353 4.34 17.89 -43.17
N SER A 354 3.79 17.60 -44.35
CA SER A 354 2.60 18.29 -44.90
C SER A 354 1.26 17.96 -44.22
N GLY A 355 1.25 17.31 -43.05
CA GLY A 355 0.02 16.98 -42.31
C GLY A 355 -0.75 15.74 -42.77
N LYS A 356 -0.20 14.90 -43.67
CA LYS A 356 -0.87 13.67 -44.16
C LYS A 356 -1.32 12.73 -43.03
N SER A 357 -0.41 12.41 -42.09
CA SER A 357 -0.74 11.56 -40.94
C SER A 357 -1.74 12.22 -40.01
N SER A 358 -1.63 13.55 -39.81
CA SER A 358 -2.61 14.33 -39.05
C SER A 358 -4.00 14.26 -39.67
N LEU A 359 -4.11 14.29 -41.00
CA LEU A 359 -5.40 14.16 -41.68
C LEU A 359 -6.07 12.82 -41.36
N LEU A 360 -5.30 11.73 -41.35
CA LEU A 360 -5.80 10.41 -40.95
C LEU A 360 -6.21 10.36 -39.48
N SER A 361 -5.41 10.93 -38.57
CA SER A 361 -5.78 11.01 -37.15
C SER A 361 -7.00 11.88 -36.89
N ALA A 362 -7.21 12.95 -37.65
CA ALA A 362 -8.42 13.78 -37.57
C ALA A 362 -9.69 13.00 -37.98
N LEU A 363 -9.59 12.16 -39.02
CA LEU A 363 -10.68 11.28 -39.45
C LEU A 363 -11.02 10.19 -38.43
N LEU A 364 -10.03 9.73 -37.68
CA LEU A 364 -10.21 8.77 -36.59
C LEU A 364 -10.75 9.42 -35.29
N GLY A 365 -10.91 10.75 -35.26
CA GLY A 365 -11.32 11.48 -34.06
C GLY A 365 -10.23 11.61 -33.00
N GLU A 366 -8.96 11.39 -33.37
CA GLU A 366 -7.84 11.52 -32.44
C GLU A 366 -7.36 12.98 -32.31
N MET A 367 -7.72 13.86 -33.24
CA MET A 367 -7.39 15.29 -33.16
C MET A 367 -8.60 16.10 -32.70
N GLU A 368 -8.32 17.23 -32.03
CA GLU A 368 -9.38 18.17 -31.64
C GLU A 368 -9.86 18.95 -32.86
N LYS A 369 -11.18 18.97 -33.06
CA LYS A 369 -11.84 19.71 -34.14
C LYS A 369 -12.22 21.10 -33.62
N LEU A 370 -11.61 22.14 -34.20
CA LEU A 370 -11.91 23.52 -33.83
C LEU A 370 -13.16 24.03 -34.54
N ASN A 371 -13.27 23.75 -35.85
CA ASN A 371 -14.35 24.21 -36.70
C ASN A 371 -14.67 23.16 -37.78
N GLY A 372 -15.87 23.27 -38.34
CA GLY A 372 -16.32 22.46 -39.46
C GLY A 372 -17.08 21.19 -39.06
N LYS A 373 -17.43 20.40 -40.07
CA LYS A 373 -18.14 19.12 -39.94
C LYS A 373 -17.24 17.99 -40.45
N VAL A 374 -17.22 16.89 -39.71
CA VAL A 374 -16.57 15.63 -40.12
C VAL A 374 -17.58 14.52 -39.93
N ASN A 375 -17.84 13.74 -40.97
CA ASN A 375 -18.66 12.54 -40.90
C ASN A 375 -17.96 11.35 -41.55
N THR A 376 -18.03 10.20 -40.91
CA THR A 376 -17.57 8.91 -41.44
C THR A 376 -18.66 7.88 -41.23
N LYS A 377 -19.08 7.20 -42.30
CA LYS A 377 -20.18 6.22 -42.24
C LYS A 377 -19.89 5.00 -41.38
#